data_AF-A0A7Z9BUW1-F1
#
_entry.id   AF-A0A7Z9BUW1-F1
#
_cell.length_a   1.000
_cell.length_b   1.000
_cell.length_c   1.000
_cell.angle_alpha   90.00
_cell.angle_beta   90.00
_cell.angle_gamma   90.00
#
_symmetry.space_group_name_H-M   'P 1'
#
loop_
_entity.id
_entity.type
_entity.pdbx_description
1 polymer ?
#
loop_
_entity_poly.entity_id
_entity_poly.type
_entity_poly.pdbx_seq_one_letter_code
_entity_poly.pdbx_strand_id
1 'polypeptide(L)'
;MAIVELLSIAGLGVLVTLLIVNIGNNREQQRQLDSAFYRLISAQNGRVSLIQLSALAGVSAEVAQKYLDHQVQVFVAFPEIDEEGNTFYQFPKLRLPPRLEREW
;
A
#
# COMPACT_ATOMS: atom_id res chain seq x y z
N MET A 1 1.53 -49.70 3.55
CA MET A 1 0.67 -48.50 3.39
C MET A 1 1.08 -47.34 4.34
N ALA A 2 2.36 -47.19 4.74
CA ALA A 2 2.76 -46.14 5.70
C ALA A 2 3.58 -44.98 5.06
N ILE A 3 4.20 -45.21 3.90
CA ILE A 3 5.09 -44.23 3.25
C ILE A 3 4.29 -43.13 2.53
N VAL A 4 3.09 -43.45 2.04
CA VAL A 4 2.23 -42.52 1.29
C VAL A 4 1.67 -41.43 2.22
N GLU A 5 1.29 -41.77 3.46
CA GLU A 5 0.78 -40.80 4.44
C GLU A 5 1.84 -39.80 4.90
N LEU A 6 3.09 -40.24 5.05
CA LEU A 6 4.18 -39.38 5.51
C LEU A 6 4.57 -38.32 4.46
N LEU A 7 4.49 -38.67 3.17
CA LEU A 7 4.70 -37.73 2.06
C LEU A 7 3.58 -36.68 1.98
N SER A 8 2.33 -37.06 2.29
CA SER A 8 1.21 -36.12 2.32
C SER A 8 1.34 -35.06 3.43
N ILE A 9 1.78 -35.45 4.62
CA ILE A 9 1.95 -34.53 5.76
C ILE A 9 3.12 -33.57 5.51
N ALA A 10 4.23 -34.06 4.97
CA ALA A 10 5.38 -33.21 4.62
C ALA A 10 5.03 -32.19 3.53
N GLY A 11 4.31 -32.61 2.48
CA GLY A 11 3.84 -31.72 1.42
C GLY A 11 2.85 -30.66 1.91
N LEU A 12 1.90 -31.04 2.77
CA LEU A 12 0.95 -30.11 3.38
C LEU A 12 1.64 -29.10 4.31
N GLY A 13 2.63 -29.54 5.09
CA GLY A 13 3.38 -28.64 5.98
C GLY A 13 4.13 -27.54 5.21
N VAL A 14 4.74 -27.89 4.08
CA VAL A 14 5.43 -26.91 3.21
C VAL A 14 4.44 -25.94 2.57
N LEU A 15 3.32 -26.44 2.05
CA LEU A 15 2.27 -25.59 1.46
C LEU A 15 1.66 -24.62 2.47
N VAL A 16 1.35 -25.10 3.68
CA VAL A 16 0.84 -24.24 4.77
C VAL A 16 1.86 -23.18 5.15
N THR A 17 3.15 -23.52 5.23
CA THR A 17 4.21 -22.57 5.54
C THR A 17 4.34 -21.47 4.47
N LEU A 18 4.33 -21.85 3.18
CA LEU A 18 4.39 -20.88 2.07
C LEU A 18 3.17 -19.94 2.05
N LEU A 19 1.96 -20.46 2.33
CA LEU A 19 0.75 -19.64 2.38
C LEU A 19 0.80 -18.60 3.51
N ILE A 20 1.33 -18.96 4.68
CA ILE A 20 1.45 -18.03 5.82
C ILE A 20 2.44 -16.89 5.50
N VAL A 21 3.59 -17.19 4.88
CA VAL A 21 4.58 -16.17 4.49
C VAL A 21 4.00 -15.20 3.46
N ASN A 22 3.26 -15.71 2.47
CA ASN A 22 2.62 -14.90 1.44
C ASN A 22 1.57 -13.92 2.02
N ILE A 23 0.78 -14.35 3.01
CA ILE A 23 -0.20 -13.50 3.69
C ILE A 23 0.49 -12.43 4.57
N GLY A 24 1.61 -12.79 5.21
CA GLY A 24 2.40 -11.86 6.02
C GLY A 24 2.99 -10.71 5.20
N ASN A 25 3.59 -11.02 4.05
CA ASN A 25 4.21 -10.02 3.17
C ASN A 25 3.21 -8.98 2.66
N ASN A 26 2.00 -9.41 2.28
CA ASN A 26 0.95 -8.52 1.80
C ASN A 26 0.48 -7.53 2.87
N ARG A 27 0.40 -7.97 4.14
CA ARG A 27 0.00 -7.09 5.26
C ARG A 27 1.05 -6.03 5.55
N GLU A 28 2.32 -6.38 5.45
CA GLU A 28 3.41 -5.43 5.68
C GLU A 28 3.47 -4.39 4.56
N GLN A 29 3.38 -4.81 3.31
CA GLN A 29 3.29 -3.89 2.16
C GLN A 29 2.08 -2.94 2.29
N GLN A 30 0.93 -3.46 2.71
CA GLN A 30 -0.26 -2.63 2.93
C GLN A 30 -0.01 -1.55 4.00
N ARG A 31 0.64 -1.92 5.12
CA ARG A 31 0.98 -0.96 6.19
C ARG A 31 1.96 0.11 5.71
N GLN A 32 2.96 -0.28 4.92
CA GLN A 32 3.94 0.65 4.35
C GLN A 32 3.25 1.62 3.39
N LEU A 33 2.34 1.13 2.56
CA LEU A 33 1.51 1.95 1.67
C LEU A 33 0.58 2.90 2.43
N ASP A 34 -0.13 2.43 3.46
CA ASP A 34 -1.00 3.27 4.29
C ASP A 34 -0.20 4.42 4.93
N SER A 35 0.94 4.08 5.56
CA SER A 35 1.84 5.05 6.20
C SER A 35 2.37 6.07 5.20
N ALA A 36 2.87 5.61 4.05
CA ALA A 36 3.38 6.48 2.99
C ALA A 36 2.29 7.40 2.43
N PHE A 37 1.10 6.86 2.18
CA PHE A 37 -0.04 7.61 1.67
C PHE A 37 -0.41 8.78 2.60
N TYR A 38 -0.63 8.52 3.89
CA TYR A 38 -1.02 9.58 4.81
C TYR A 38 0.08 10.64 5.02
N ARG A 39 1.35 10.22 4.98
CA ARG A 39 2.49 11.16 5.00
C ARG A 39 2.50 12.07 3.77
N LEU A 40 2.21 11.55 2.58
CA LEU A 40 2.17 12.35 1.36
C LEU A 40 0.97 13.32 1.38
N ILE A 41 -0.19 12.86 1.85
CA ILE A 41 -1.38 13.72 1.99
C ILE A 41 -1.11 14.90 2.92
N SER A 42 -0.47 14.66 4.07
CA SER A 42 -0.16 15.73 5.03
C SER A 42 0.93 16.66 4.51
N ALA A 43 2.02 16.13 3.95
CA ALA A 43 3.16 16.92 3.50
C ALA A 43 2.88 17.74 2.23
N GLN A 44 2.02 17.24 1.33
CA GLN A 44 1.83 17.81 -0.01
C GLN A 44 0.40 18.31 -0.25
N ASN A 45 -0.30 18.76 0.80
CA ASN A 45 -1.63 19.35 0.67
C ASN A 45 -2.64 18.44 -0.07
N GLY A 46 -2.54 17.12 0.11
CA GLY A 46 -3.39 16.14 -0.55
C GLY A 46 -2.94 15.71 -1.95
N ARG A 47 -1.80 16.18 -2.46
CA ARG A 47 -1.23 15.70 -3.73
C ARG A 47 -0.41 14.44 -3.53
N VAL A 48 -0.69 13.41 -4.32
CA VAL A 48 0.03 12.14 -4.30
C VAL A 48 0.29 11.70 -5.72
N SER A 49 1.56 11.48 -6.09
CA SER A 49 1.91 10.76 -7.33
C SER A 49 2.25 9.31 -7.06
N LEU A 50 2.11 8.48 -8.09
CA LEU A 50 2.44 7.06 -8.04
C LEU A 50 3.92 6.84 -7.67
N ILE A 51 4.83 7.62 -8.27
CA ILE A 51 6.27 7.47 -8.04
C ILE A 51 6.67 7.84 -6.61
N GLN A 52 6.03 8.85 -6.02
CA GLN A 52 6.28 9.22 -4.62
C GLN A 52 5.76 8.14 -3.68
N LEU A 53 4.57 7.61 -3.95
CA LEU A 53 3.98 6.56 -3.14
C LEU A 53 4.82 5.28 -3.19
N SER A 54 5.24 4.84 -4.37
CA SER A 54 6.07 3.63 -4.52
C SER A 54 7.43 3.79 -3.85
N ALA A 55 8.08 4.94 -4.05
CA ALA A 55 9.38 5.23 -3.45
C ALA A 55 9.31 5.31 -1.91
N LEU A 56 8.29 5.99 -1.37
CA LEU A 56 8.17 6.18 0.08
C LEU A 56 7.73 4.90 0.80
N ALA A 57 6.87 4.09 0.17
CA ALA A 57 6.46 2.80 0.72
C ALA A 57 7.50 1.69 0.50
N GLY A 58 8.46 1.87 -0.42
CA GLY A 58 9.46 0.87 -0.75
C GLY A 58 8.89 -0.36 -1.49
N VAL A 59 7.83 -0.16 -2.29
CA VAL A 59 7.15 -1.23 -3.03
C VAL A 59 7.24 -1.01 -4.54
N SER A 60 6.93 -2.04 -5.32
CA SER A 60 6.91 -1.92 -6.79
C SER A 60 5.82 -0.95 -7.26
N ALA A 61 6.00 -0.40 -8.46
CA ALA A 61 5.05 0.54 -9.05
C ALA A 61 3.66 -0.09 -9.24
N GLU A 62 3.59 -1.37 -9.61
CA GLU A 62 2.33 -2.09 -9.84
C GLU A 62 1.53 -2.26 -8.54
N VAL A 63 2.24 -2.55 -7.44
CA VAL A 63 1.63 -2.69 -6.11
C VAL A 63 1.11 -1.33 -5.62
N ALA A 64 1.93 -0.28 -5.76
CA ALA A 64 1.51 1.08 -5.41
C ALA A 64 0.35 1.57 -6.28
N GLN A 65 0.34 1.24 -7.58
CA GLN A 65 -0.71 1.64 -8.51
C GLN A 65 -2.04 1.03 -8.11
N LYS A 66 -2.07 -0.28 -7.87
CA LYS A 66 -3.29 -0.97 -7.44
C LYS A 66 -3.87 -0.37 -6.14
N TYR A 67 -2.99 -0.03 -5.20
CA TYR A 67 -3.40 0.65 -3.96
C TYR A 67 -3.93 2.05 -4.24
N LEU A 68 -3.21 2.85 -5.04
CA LEU A 68 -3.57 4.23 -5.35
C LEU A 68 -4.90 4.31 -6.10
N ASP A 69 -5.12 3.46 -7.10
CA ASP A 69 -6.37 3.37 -7.86
C ASP A 69 -7.56 3.08 -6.94
N HIS A 70 -7.37 2.19 -5.94
CA HIS A 70 -8.39 1.94 -4.93
C HIS A 70 -8.65 3.18 -4.06
N GLN A 71 -7.61 3.87 -3.58
CA GLN A 71 -7.79 5.10 -2.79
C GLN A 71 -8.46 6.21 -3.59
N VAL A 72 -8.14 6.35 -4.88
CA VAL A 72 -8.77 7.30 -5.79
C VAL A 72 -10.28 7.05 -5.89
N GLN A 73 -10.69 5.79 -6.00
CA GLN A 73 -12.12 5.41 -6.01
C GLN A 73 -12.79 5.68 -4.67
N VAL A 74 -12.15 5.33 -3.56
CA VAL A 74 -12.71 5.48 -2.20
C VAL A 74 -12.86 6.95 -1.79
N PHE A 75 -11.84 7.77 -2.07
CA PHE A 75 -11.81 9.18 -1.67
C PHE A 75 -12.22 10.15 -2.77
N VAL A 76 -12.63 9.62 -3.94
CA VAL A 76 -13.07 10.41 -5.09
C VAL A 76 -12.03 11.47 -5.47
N ALA A 77 -10.77 11.04 -5.58
CA ALA A 77 -9.67 11.92 -5.93
C ALA A 77 -9.68 12.25 -7.42
N PHE A 78 -9.20 13.44 -7.77
CA PHE A 78 -9.17 13.91 -9.15
C PHE A 78 -7.75 13.82 -9.72
N PRO A 79 -7.56 13.29 -10.93
CA PRO A 79 -6.27 13.37 -11.60
C PRO A 79 -5.93 14.82 -11.95
N GLU A 80 -4.70 15.21 -11.68
CA GLU A 80 -4.11 16.51 -12.01
C GLU A 80 -2.82 16.23 -12.81
N ILE A 81 -2.57 17.04 -13.84
CA ILE A 81 -1.32 17.00 -14.59
C ILE A 81 -0.63 18.34 -14.32
N ASP A 82 0.63 18.29 -13.90
CA ASP A 82 1.40 19.50 -13.65
C ASP A 82 1.98 20.11 -14.95
N GLU A 83 2.71 21.22 -14.82
CA GLU A 83 3.32 21.92 -15.96
C GLU A 83 4.44 21.11 -16.64
N GLU A 84 4.98 20.11 -15.94
CA GLU A 84 6.04 19.21 -16.44
C GLU A 84 5.46 17.94 -17.09
N GLY A 85 4.14 17.77 -17.07
CA GLY A 85 3.44 16.61 -17.64
C GLY A 85 3.37 15.40 -16.70
N ASN A 86 3.70 15.56 -15.42
CA ASN A 86 3.60 14.50 -14.43
C ASN A 86 2.16 14.35 -13.92
N THR A 87 1.74 13.10 -13.71
CA THR A 87 0.42 12.78 -13.18
C THR A 87 0.44 12.73 -11.65
N PHE A 88 -0.47 13.51 -11.05
CA PHE A 88 -0.79 13.48 -9.63
C PHE A 88 -2.26 13.16 -9.43
N TYR A 89 -2.60 12.67 -8.24
CA TYR A 89 -3.97 12.63 -7.76
C TYR A 89 -4.13 13.64 -6.63
N GLN A 90 -5.12 14.51 -6.77
CA GLN A 90 -5.52 15.47 -5.76
C GLN A 90 -6.60 14.84 -4.88
N PHE A 91 -6.21 14.52 -3.65
CA PHE A 91 -7.10 14.04 -2.60
C PHE A 91 -7.63 15.20 -1.75
N PRO A 92 -8.76 15.00 -1.03
CA PRO A 92 -9.19 15.90 0.01
C PRO A 92 -8.09 16.12 1.05
N LYS A 93 -7.91 17.38 1.49
CA LYS A 93 -6.92 17.70 2.51
C LYS A 93 -7.28 17.04 3.84
N LEU A 94 -6.31 16.36 4.45
CA LEU A 94 -6.44 15.87 5.81
C LEU A 94 -6.47 17.08 6.76
N ARG A 95 -7.65 17.37 7.32
CA ARG A 95 -7.81 18.38 8.38
C ARG A 95 -7.87 17.65 9.71
N LEU A 96 -6.74 17.53 10.37
CA LEU A 96 -6.70 16.97 11.72
C LEU A 96 -7.10 18.06 12.73
N PRO A 97 -7.79 17.72 13.83
CA PRO A 97 -7.98 18.66 14.91
C PRO A 97 -6.62 19.08 15.51
N PRO A 98 -6.46 20.34 15.98
CA PRO A 98 -5.16 20.91 16.37
C PRO A 98 -4.38 20.16 17.46
N ARG A 99 -5.05 19.28 18.22
CA ARG A 99 -4.38 18.47 19.24
C ARG A 99 -3.55 17.33 18.65
N LEU A 100 -3.98 16.79 17.51
CA LEU A 100 -3.33 15.64 16.88
C LEU A 100 -2.16 16.05 15.97
N GLU A 101 -2.10 17.28 15.44
CA GLU A 101 -0.99 17.73 14.58
C GLU A 101 0.39 17.72 15.25
N ARG A 102 0.47 17.70 16.59
CA ARG A 102 1.75 17.69 17.34
C ARG A 102 2.37 16.31 17.52
N GLU A 103 1.65 15.23 17.22
CA GLU A 103 2.07 13.85 17.51
C GLU A 103 2.55 13.05 16.30
N TRP A 104 2.53 13.65 15.10
CA TRP A 104 2.83 12.97 13.82
C TRP A 104 4.06 13.53 13.11
#